data_AF-A0A9D9BJM4-F1
#
_entry.id   AF-A0A9D9BJM4-F1
#
_cell.length_a   1.000
_cell.length_b   1.000
_cell.length_c   1.000
_cell.angle_alpha   90.00
_cell.angle_beta   90.00
_cell.angle_gamma   90.00
#
_symmetry.space_group_name_H-M   'P 1'
#
loop_
_entity.id
_entity.type
_entity.pdbx_description
1 polymer ?
#
loop_
_entity_poly.entity_id
_entity_poly.type
_entity_poly.pdbx_seq_one_letter_code
_entity_poly.pdbx_strand_id
1 'polypeptide(L)' 'MSRSKCFVVGVVMILATAVILLAMGRIPICDCGYVLLWTPADDFAGSSQHIADWYTLSHIIHGFLFYWFLWLLFRRHS' A
#
# COMPACT_ATOMS: atom_id res chain seq x y z
N MET A 1 -11.11 2.41 -21.97
CA MET A 1 -9.89 1.58 -21.85
C MET A 1 -10.32 0.13 -21.61
N SER A 2 -9.75 -0.85 -22.31
CA SER A 2 -10.11 -2.26 -22.08
C SER A 2 -9.64 -2.71 -20.70
N ARG A 3 -10.43 -3.53 -20.00
CA ARG A 3 -10.10 -4.09 -18.67
C ARG A 3 -8.70 -4.72 -18.65
N SER A 4 -8.34 -5.44 -19.72
CA SER A 4 -7.02 -6.07 -19.86
C SER A 4 -5.88 -5.06 -19.92
N LYS A 5 -6.09 -3.91 -20.57
CA LYS A 5 -5.08 -2.83 -20.63
C LYS A 5 -4.85 -2.21 -19.25
N CYS A 6 -5.91 -1.96 -18.49
CA CYS A 6 -5.79 -1.46 -17.12
C CYS A 6 -5.03 -2.44 -16.22
N PHE A 7 -5.31 -3.74 -16.35
CA PHE A 7 -4.64 -4.77 -15.58
C PHE A 7 -3.13 -4.83 -15.87
N VAL A 8 -2.74 -4.86 -17.15
CA VAL A 8 -1.32 -4.87 -17.56
C VAL A 8 -0.59 -3.63 -17.05
N VAL A 9 -1.19 -2.44 -17.20
CA VAL A 9 -0.60 -1.20 -16.68
C VAL A 9 -0.40 -1.27 -15.16
N GLY A 10 -1.39 -1.77 -14.42
CA GLY A 10 -1.29 -1.94 -12.97
C GLY A 10 -0.14 -2.85 -12.56
N VAL A 11 -0.01 -4.02 -13.20
CA VAL A 11 1.10 -4.97 -12.92
C VAL A 11 2.45 -4.34 -13.21
N VAL A 12 2.60 -3.66 -14.36
CA VAL A 12 3.86 -2.98 -14.72
C VAL A 12 4.24 -1.91 -13.69
N MET A 13 3.28 -1.10 -13.24
CA MET A 13 3.51 -0.07 -12.23
C MET A 13 3.98 -0.67 -10.89
N ILE A 14 3.38 -1.77 -10.45
CA ILE A 14 3.80 -2.47 -9.22
C ILE A 14 5.24 -2.97 -9.35
N LEU A 15 5.57 -3.66 -10.46
CA LEU A 15 6.91 -4.20 -10.69
C LEU A 15 7.97 -3.09 -10.78
N ALA A 16 7.67 -2.01 -11.51
CA ALA A 16 8.58 -0.86 -11.63
C ALA A 16 8.86 -0.22 -10.26
N THR A 17 7.82 -0.03 -9.45
CA THR A 17 7.93 0.54 -8.10
C THR A 17 8.80 -0.36 -7.20
N ALA A 18 8.55 -1.66 -7.21
CA ALA A 18 9.34 -2.62 -6.43
C ALA A 18 10.83 -2.59 -6.83
N VAL A 19 11.13 -2.61 -8.13
CA VAL A 19 12.52 -2.54 -8.63
C VAL A 19 13.21 -1.25 -8.21
N ILE A 20 12.52 -0.10 -8.33
CA ILE A 20 13.07 1.20 -7.93
C ILE A 20 13.38 1.22 -6.43
N LEU A 21 12.47 0.74 -5.58
CA LEU A 21 12.68 0.70 -4.13
C LEU A 21 13.88 -0.18 -3.75
N LEU A 22 14.00 -1.35 -4.39
CA LEU A 22 15.17 -2.22 -4.20
C LEU A 22 16.46 -1.55 -4.65
N ALA A 23 16.46 -0.86 -5.80
CA ALA A 23 17.61 -0.11 -6.29
C ALA A 23 18.00 1.06 -5.36
N MET A 24 17.06 1.62 -4.61
CA MET A 24 17.30 2.63 -3.57
C MET A 24 17.81 2.03 -2.24
N GLY A 25 18.03 0.72 -2.15
CA GLY A 25 18.48 0.04 -0.94
C GLY A 25 17.38 -0.15 0.11
N ARG A 26 16.10 -0.07 -0.27
CA ARG A 26 15.02 -0.42 0.65
C ARG A 26 14.96 -1.93 0.84
N ILE A 27 14.98 -2.36 2.09
CA ILE A 27 14.72 -3.75 2.45
C ILE A 27 13.24 -4.09 2.15
N PRO A 28 12.93 -5.24 1.54
CA PRO A 28 11.56 -5.62 1.22
C PRO A 28 10.70 -5.90 2.46
N ILE A 29 11.36 -6.34 3.54
CA ILE A 29 10.77 -6.74 4.80
C ILE A 29 11.84 -6.63 5.88
N CYS A 30 11.43 -6.63 7.15
CA CYS A 30 12.34 -6.58 8.30
C CYS A 30 13.57 -7.50 8.15
N ASP A 31 14.76 -6.95 8.40
CA ASP A 31 16.04 -7.67 8.39
C ASP A 31 16.30 -8.47 9.68
N CYS A 32 15.36 -8.41 10.64
CA CYS A 32 15.39 -9.09 11.93
C CYS A 32 15.33 -10.63 11.87
N GLY A 33 15.17 -11.23 10.70
CA GLY A 33 15.17 -12.69 10.50
C GLY A 33 13.82 -13.37 10.78
N TYR A 34 12.77 -12.61 11.04
CA TYR A 34 11.40 -13.11 11.20
C TYR A 34 10.37 -12.15 10.59
N VAL A 35 9.15 -12.62 10.42
CA VAL A 35 8.03 -11.82 9.93
C VAL A 35 6.87 -11.91 10.90
N LEU A 36 6.46 -10.77 11.43
CA LEU A 36 5.24 -10.65 12.21
C LEU A 36 4.06 -10.35 11.28
N LEU A 37 2.91 -10.95 11.59
CA LEU A 37 1.64 -10.57 10.97
C LEU A 37 1.10 -9.25 11.55
N TRP A 38 1.41 -8.97 12.81
CA TRP A 38 0.97 -7.77 13.51
C TRP A 38 2.11 -7.23 14.38
N THR A 39 2.48 -5.98 14.17
CA THR A 39 3.44 -5.25 14.99
C THR A 39 2.72 -4.51 16.13
N PRO A 40 3.14 -4.71 17.39
CA PRO A 40 2.67 -3.92 18.53
C PRO A 40 2.92 -2.42 18.37
N ALA A 41 2.09 -1.58 18.99
CA ALA A 41 2.18 -0.11 18.83
C ALA A 41 3.41 0.53 19.48
N ASP A 42 4.04 -0.16 20.43
CA ASP A 42 5.28 0.24 21.10
C ASP A 42 6.54 -0.07 20.29
N ASP A 43 6.45 -0.98 19.30
CA ASP A 43 7.55 -1.29 18.40
C ASP A 43 7.59 -0.35 17.19
N PHE A 44 8.12 0.85 17.42
CA PHE A 44 8.31 1.84 16.35
C PHE A 44 9.34 1.44 15.30
N ALA A 45 10.31 0.58 15.64
CA ALA A 45 11.35 0.15 14.71
C ALA A 45 10.83 -0.92 13.74
N GLY A 46 10.00 -1.84 14.22
CA GLY A 46 9.33 -2.86 13.40
C GLY A 46 8.05 -2.36 12.71
N SER A 47 7.54 -1.19 13.10
CA SER A 47 6.38 -0.56 12.46
C SER A 47 6.68 -0.32 10.97
N SER A 48 5.73 -0.68 10.12
CA SER A 48 5.82 -0.60 8.66
C SER A 48 6.94 -1.42 8.00
N GLN A 49 7.66 -2.26 8.77
CA GLN A 49 8.63 -3.24 8.26
C GLN A 49 8.06 -4.66 8.19
N HIS A 50 6.94 -4.91 8.85
CA HIS A 50 6.19 -6.17 8.86
C HIS A 50 4.84 -6.02 8.15
N ILE A 51 3.99 -7.06 8.20
CA ILE A 51 2.78 -7.14 7.37
C ILE A 51 1.72 -6.10 7.74
N ALA A 52 1.43 -5.93 9.03
CA ALA A 52 0.44 -4.97 9.52
C ALA A 52 0.86 -4.40 10.88
N ASP A 53 0.43 -3.18 11.13
CA ASP A 53 0.71 -2.40 12.33
C ASP A 53 -0.47 -1.44 12.62
N TRP A 54 -0.31 -0.57 13.61
CA TRP A 54 -1.34 0.40 13.97
C TRP A 54 -1.69 1.39 12.84
N TYR A 55 -0.77 1.66 11.91
CA TYR A 55 -1.03 2.50 10.75
C TYR A 55 -1.98 1.83 9.76
N THR A 56 -2.14 0.51 9.79
CA THR A 56 -3.12 -0.21 8.94
C THR A 56 -4.53 0.33 9.14
N LEU A 57 -4.91 0.67 10.37
CA LEU A 57 -6.22 1.27 10.68
C LEU A 57 -6.38 2.64 10.01
N SER A 58 -5.32 3.44 9.99
CA SER A 58 -5.30 4.72 9.28
C SER A 58 -5.53 4.50 7.78
N HIS A 59 -4.88 3.52 7.17
CA HIS A 59 -5.05 3.21 5.74
C HIS A 59 -6.49 2.80 5.40
N ILE A 60 -7.15 2.04 6.27
CA ILE A 60 -8.57 1.68 6.10
C ILE A 60 -9.43 2.94 6.05
N ILE A 61 -9.29 3.81 7.06
CA ILE A 61 -10.10 5.05 7.14
C ILE A 61 -9.82 5.96 5.95
N HIS A 62 -8.55 6.24 5.64
CA HIS A 62 -8.17 7.09 4.52
C HIS A 62 -8.65 6.51 3.18
N GLY A 63 -8.57 5.20 2.98
CA GLY A 63 -9.06 4.53 1.78
C GLY A 63 -10.55 4.77 1.54
N PHE A 64 -11.38 4.60 2.58
CA PHE A 64 -12.81 4.89 2.50
C PHE A 64 -13.08 6.39 2.26
N LEU A 65 -12.36 7.27 2.94
CA LEU A 65 -12.51 8.72 2.78
C LEU A 65 -12.19 9.17 1.35
N PHE A 66 -11.07 8.73 0.78
CA PHE A 66 -10.68 9.08 -0.58
C PHE A 66 -11.63 8.48 -1.62
N TYR A 67 -12.05 7.23 -1.44
CA TYR A 67 -13.03 6.62 -2.33
C TYR A 67 -14.34 7.42 -2.32
N TRP A 68 -14.87 7.73 -1.13
CA TRP A 68 -16.10 8.50 -0.99
C TRP A 68 -15.98 9.89 -1.59
N PHE A 69 -14.87 10.58 -1.34
CA PHE A 69 -14.59 11.90 -1.90
C PHE A 69 -14.49 11.88 -3.43
N LEU A 70 -13.72 10.96 -4.00
CA LEU A 70 -13.60 10.82 -5.45
C LEU A 70 -14.93 10.41 -6.09
N TRP A 71 -15.71 9.55 -5.42
CA TRP A 71 -17.04 9.20 -5.87
C TRP A 71 -17.96 10.42 -5.92
N LEU A 72 -17.94 11.31 -4.92
CA LEU A 72 -18.71 12.56 -4.95
C LEU A 72 -18.30 13.50 -6.09
N LEU A 73 -17.00 13.60 -6.38
CA LEU A 73 -16.49 14.46 -7.44
C LEU A 73 -16.77 13.92 -8.85
N PHE A 74 -16.68 12.61 -9.03
CA PHE A 74 -16.75 11.98 -10.35
C PHE A 74 -18.02 11.18 -10.59
N ARG A 75 -18.97 11.15 -9.64
CA ARG A 75 -20.31 10.61 -9.90
C ARG A 75 -20.94 11.42 -11.03
N ARG A 76 -21.54 10.73 -12.01
CA ARG A 76 -22.35 11.39 -13.02
C ARG A 76 -23.51 12.10 -12.33
N HIS A 77 -23.51 13.42 -12.40
CA HIS A 77 -24.72 14.20 -12.22
C HIS A 77 -25.56 14.00 -13.48
N SER A 78 -26.75 13.42 -13.31
CA SER A 78 -27.75 13.40 -14.39
C SER A 78 -28.41 14.76 -14.51
#